data_AF-A0A2M8WMV5-F1
#
_entry.id   AF-A0A2M8WMV5-F1
#
_cell.length_a   1.000
_cell.length_b   1.000
_cell.length_c   1.000
_cell.angle_alpha   90.00
_cell.angle_beta   90.00
_cell.angle_gamma   90.00
#
_symmetry.space_group_name_H-M   'P 1'
#
loop_
_entity.id
_entity.type
_entity.pdbx_description
1 polymer ?
#
loop_
_entity_poly.entity_id
_entity_poly.type
_entity_poly.pdbx_seq_one_letter_code
_entity_poly.pdbx_strand_id
1 'polypeptide(L)' 'MAFRNILDGAASFGAAFVTSAICGLPAWFTVAAVRSEIAPVWAYAAAAGLAVIGVILTVAFIRKGSAGVAPTRQRRR' A
#
# COMPACT_ATOMS: atom_id res chain seq x y z
N MET A 1 15.26 15.75 18.69
CA MET A 1 15.07 14.33 18.28
C MET A 1 13.61 13.96 18.08
N ALA A 2 12.68 14.32 18.98
CA ALA A 2 11.24 14.00 18.84
C ALA A 2 10.59 14.51 17.53
N PHE A 3 10.85 15.76 17.13
CA PHE A 3 10.28 16.35 15.90
C PHE A 3 10.64 15.57 14.63
N ARG A 4 11.88 15.06 14.54
CA ARG A 4 12.35 14.27 13.40
C ARG A 4 11.67 12.90 13.33
N ASN A 5 11.43 12.27 14.47
CA ASN A 5 10.69 11.00 14.54
C ASN A 5 9.21 11.17 14.14
N ILE A 6 8.59 12.32 14.44
CA ILE A 6 7.22 12.63 14.02
C ILE A 6 7.15 12.82 12.49
N LEU A 7 8.09 13.56 11.90
CA LEU A 7 8.18 13.73 10.45
C LEU A 7 8.46 12.40 9.73
N ASP A 8 9.35 11.58 10.28
CA ASP A 8 9.63 10.24 9.78
C ASP A 8 8.39 9.33 9.85
N GLY A 9 7.60 9.46 10.93
CA GLY A 9 6.32 8.77 11.08
C GLY A 9 5.29 9.22 10.03
N ALA A 10 5.13 10.54 9.86
CA ALA A 10 4.23 11.13 8.85
C ALA A 10 4.61 10.72 7.43
N ALA A 11 5.91 10.65 7.11
CA ALA A 11 6.40 10.16 5.83
C ALA A 11 6.03 8.69 5.59
N SER A 12 6.07 7.85 6.63
CA SER A 12 5.62 6.45 6.55
C SER A 12 4.11 6.33 6.37
N PHE A 13 3.30 7.19 7.01
CA PHE A 13 1.86 7.25 6.74
C PHE A 13 1.56 7.71 5.30
N GLY A 14 2.31 8.70 4.80
CA GLY A 14 2.23 9.11 3.40
C GLY A 14 2.57 7.97 2.44
N ALA A 15 3.63 7.21 2.73
CA ALA A 15 3.98 6.02 1.95
C ALA A 15 2.87 4.96 1.97
N ALA A 16 2.21 4.75 3.11
CA ALA A 16 1.06 3.84 3.22
C ALA A 16 -0.12 4.29 2.33
N PHE A 17 -0.41 5.60 2.32
CA PHE A 17 -1.47 6.17 1.48
C PHE A 17 -1.14 6.02 -0.02
N VAL A 18 0.07 6.40 -0.42
CA VAL A 18 0.53 6.26 -1.80
C VAL A 18 0.52 4.80 -2.26
N THR A 19 0.95 3.88 -1.40
CA THR A 19 0.90 2.43 -1.68
C THR A 19 -0.54 1.96 -1.89
N SER A 20 -1.46 2.38 -1.02
CA SER A 20 -2.87 2.04 -1.12
C SER A 20 -3.49 2.58 -2.42
N ALA A 21 -3.11 3.80 -2.84
CA ALA A 21 -3.57 4.36 -4.11
C ALA A 21 -3.01 3.58 -5.31
N ILE A 22 -1.70 3.33 -5.34
CA ILE A 22 -1.02 2.66 -6.45
C ILE A 22 -1.46 1.20 -6.61
N CYS A 23 -1.73 0.48 -5.52
CA CYS A 23 -2.23 -0.89 -5.59
C CYS A 23 -3.76 -0.94 -5.76
N GLY A 24 -4.48 -0.04 -5.07
CA GLY A 24 -5.94 -0.04 -5.03
C GLY A 24 -6.59 0.44 -6.32
N LEU A 25 -6.04 1.48 -6.97
CA LEU A 25 -6.60 2.00 -8.23
C LEU A 25 -6.61 0.95 -9.35
N PRO A 26 -5.48 0.28 -9.67
CA PRO A 26 -5.48 -0.77 -10.69
C PRO A 26 -6.33 -1.97 -10.29
N ALA A 27 -6.30 -2.39 -9.02
CA ALA A 27 -7.14 -3.50 -8.55
C ALA A 27 -8.64 -3.20 -8.71
N TRP A 28 -9.08 -1.98 -8.34
CA TRP A 28 -10.45 -1.52 -8.56
C TRP A 28 -10.79 -1.43 -10.06
N PHE A 29 -9.89 -0.90 -10.87
CA PHE A 29 -10.08 -0.81 -12.31
C PHE A 29 -10.25 -2.20 -12.95
N THR A 30 -9.45 -3.19 -12.54
CA THR A 30 -9.61 -4.58 -12.99
C THR A 30 -10.98 -5.13 -12.61
N VAL A 31 -11.46 -4.88 -11.39
CA VAL A 31 -12.82 -5.30 -10.97
C VAL A 31 -13.90 -4.64 -11.83
N ALA A 32 -13.77 -3.34 -12.12
CA ALA A 32 -14.69 -2.61 -12.98
C ALA A 32 -14.68 -3.17 -14.42
N ALA A 33 -13.49 -3.45 -14.98
CA ALA A 33 -13.32 -4.00 -16.32
C ALA A 33 -13.92 -5.40 -16.49
N VAL A 34 -13.79 -6.26 -15.47
CA VAL A 34 -14.44 -7.58 -15.49
C VAL A 34 -15.96 -7.45 -15.38
N ARG A 35 -16.46 -6.53 -14.55
CA ARG A 35 -17.92 -6.27 -14.42
C ARG A 35 -18.54 -5.69 -15.69
N SER A 36 -17.77 -5.00 -16.51
CA SER A 36 -18.20 -4.47 -17.81
C SER A 36 -17.93 -5.44 -18.98
N GLU A 37 -17.59 -6.71 -18.69
CA GLU A 37 -17.28 -7.75 -19.69
C GLU A 37 -16.12 -7.40 -20.66
N ILE A 38 -15.28 -6.43 -20.30
CA ILE A 38 -14.08 -6.04 -21.07
C ILE A 38 -12.94 -7.01 -20.80
N ALA A 39 -12.84 -7.50 -19.56
CA ALA A 39 -11.80 -8.41 -19.11
C ALA A 39 -12.38 -9.78 -18.69
N PRO A 40 -11.63 -10.88 -18.87
CA PRO A 40 -12.07 -12.21 -18.48
C PRO A 40 -12.10 -12.40 -16.96
N VAL A 41 -12.95 -13.32 -16.48
CA VAL A 41 -13.18 -13.59 -15.04
C VAL A 41 -11.91 -13.95 -14.27
N TRP A 42 -10.93 -14.61 -14.91
CA TRP A 42 -9.67 -14.95 -14.25
C TRP A 42 -8.85 -13.73 -13.82
N ALA A 43 -9.09 -12.54 -14.40
CA ALA A 43 -8.42 -11.30 -14.03
C ALA A 43 -8.69 -10.90 -12.55
N TYR A 44 -9.77 -11.41 -11.94
CA TYR A 44 -9.98 -11.27 -10.50
C TYR A 44 -8.83 -11.84 -9.66
N ALA A 45 -8.18 -12.91 -10.11
CA ALA A 45 -7.04 -13.48 -9.39
C ALA A 45 -5.87 -12.50 -9.33
N ALA A 46 -5.57 -11.83 -10.44
CA ALA A 46 -4.53 -10.80 -10.49
C ALA A 46 -4.89 -9.57 -9.63
N ALA A 47 -6.14 -9.11 -9.70
CA ALA A 47 -6.63 -8.02 -8.87
C ALA A 47 -6.56 -8.35 -7.37
N ALA A 48 -6.94 -9.59 -7.00
CA ALA A 48 -6.86 -10.08 -5.63
C ALA A 48 -5.41 -10.16 -5.13
N GLY A 49 -4.49 -10.69 -5.96
CA GLY A 49 -3.06 -10.72 -5.64
C GLY A 49 -2.49 -9.32 -5.38
N LEU A 50 -2.79 -8.36 -6.26
CA LEU A 50 -2.36 -6.96 -6.11
C LEU A 50 -2.96 -6.33 -4.85
N ALA A 51 -4.25 -6.57 -4.58
CA ALA A 51 -4.91 -6.06 -3.38
C ALA A 51 -4.27 -6.61 -2.10
N VAL A 52 -3.98 -7.92 -2.05
CA VAL A 52 -3.33 -8.55 -0.89
C VAL A 52 -1.92 -7.98 -0.66
N ILE A 53 -1.11 -7.86 -1.71
CA ILE A 53 0.24 -7.26 -1.61
C ILE A 53 0.13 -5.81 -1.14
N GLY A 54 -0.79 -5.03 -1.72
CA GLY A 54 -1.06 -3.65 -1.32
C GLY A 54 -1.40 -3.53 0.17
N VAL A 55 -2.29 -4.39 0.68
CA VAL A 55 -2.65 -4.42 2.11
C VAL A 55 -1.43 -4.75 2.97
N ILE A 56 -0.64 -5.76 2.63
CA ILE A 56 0.56 -6.14 3.40
C ILE A 56 1.53 -4.95 3.50
N LEU A 57 1.80 -4.28 2.37
CA LEU A 57 2.72 -3.15 2.31
C LEU A 57 2.18 -1.94 3.07
N THR A 58 0.90 -1.60 2.89
CA THR A 58 0.23 -0.51 3.62
C THR A 58 0.31 -0.73 5.13
N VAL A 59 0.02 -1.94 5.61
CA VAL A 59 0.14 -2.29 7.03
C VAL A 59 1.59 -2.18 7.51
N ALA A 60 2.57 -2.61 6.72
CA ALA A 60 3.98 -2.46 7.06
C ALA A 60 4.40 -0.98 7.22
N PHE A 61 3.93 -0.10 6.33
CA PHE A 61 4.19 1.33 6.42
C PHE A 61 3.46 1.99 7.59
N ILE A 62 2.22 1.61 7.89
CA ILE A 62 1.50 2.07 9.09
C ILE A 62 2.27 1.68 10.36
N ARG A 63 2.77 0.44 10.44
CA ARG A 63 3.60 0.00 11.56
C ARG A 63 4.89 0.81 11.69
N LYS A 64 5.57 1.11 10.58
CA LYS A 64 6.74 2.02 10.59
C LYS A 64 6.36 3.44 11.04
N GLY A 65 5.23 3.95 10.58
CA GLY A 65 4.69 5.26 10.96
C GLY A 65 4.44 5.37 12.47
N SER A 66 3.77 4.36 13.05
CA SER A 66 3.52 4.28 14.49
C SER A 66 4.80 4.21 15.34
N ALA A 67 5.89 3.68 14.77
CA ALA A 67 7.19 3.61 15.43
C ALA A 67 8.05 4.88 15.22
N GLY A 68 7.55 5.89 14.49
CA GLY A 68 8.32 7.09 14.15
C GLY A 68 9.55 6.80 13.28
N VAL A 69 9.48 5.77 12.44
CA VAL A 69 10.59 5.33 11.59
C VAL A 69 10.29 5.69 10.14
N ALA A 70 11.27 6.29 9.47
CA ALA A 70 11.15 6.67 8.07
C ALA A 70 10.97 5.44 7.16
N PRO A 71 10.24 5.56 6.04
CA PRO A 71 9.88 4.42 5.19
C PRO A 71 11.11 3.72 4.59
N THR A 72 12.16 4.46 4.27
CA THR A 72 13.42 3.95 3.68
C THR A 72 14.41 3.42 4.71
N ARG A 73 14.18 3.65 6.01
CA ARG A 73 15.10 3.24 7.05
C ARG A 73 14.97 1.73 7.27
N GLN A 74 16.07 1.00 7.05
CA GLN A 74 16.21 -0.40 7.43
C GLN A 74 16.55 -0.47 8.92
N ARG A 75 15.86 -1.32 9.69
CA ARG A 75 16.32 -1.68 11.04
C ARG A 75 17.54 -2.59 10.87
N ARG A 76 18.70 -2.24 11.43
CA ARG A 76 19.80 -3.20 11.57
C ARG A 76 19.24 -4.37 12.39
N ARG A 77 19.20 -5.56 11.78
CA ARG A 77 18.85 -6.80 12.47
C ARG A 77 19.99 -7.20 13.38
#